data_AF-A0A383BQL9-F1
#
_entry.id   AF-A0A383BQL9-F1
#
_cell.length_a   1.000
_cell.length_b   1.000
_cell.length_c   1.000
_cell.angle_alpha   90.00
_cell.angle_beta   90.00
_cell.angle_gamma   90.00
#
_symmetry.space_group_name_H-M   'P 1'
#
loop_
_entity.id
_entity.type
_entity.pdbx_description
1 polymer ?
#
loop_
_entity_poly.entity_id
_entity_poly.type
_entity_poly.pdbx_seq_one_letter_code
_entity_poly.pdbx_strand_id
1 'polypeptide(L)'
;MRWLREYGERDRHLETAALIIFMMFSLFYYIGTSDILETTHTQSQVAGSKYIPNILLALFRTTAAVLAIFTVVSICIDEEGSVSLPVFYDSRQHGEVVRLGAHRLVPFTVWSFIAFGLYFTIAAASSWVLVLGGEVPNWALAFAPITFATACGTALLVTVVVTFYLIPNNAAKGYDVSKYFEWHEVVMHNGNVIIL
;
A
#
# COMPACT_ATOMS: atom_id res chain seq x y z
N MET A 1 16.63 23.57 9.97
CA MET A 1 15.21 23.21 10.21
C MET A 1 14.21 24.36 10.01
N ARG A 2 14.62 25.65 10.02
CA ARG A 2 13.69 26.79 9.81
C ARG A 2 13.03 26.81 8.42
N TRP A 3 13.73 26.36 7.37
CA TRP A 3 13.14 26.27 6.02
C TRP A 3 12.04 25.19 5.93
N LEU A 4 12.24 24.00 6.51
CA LEU A 4 11.20 22.95 6.54
C LEU A 4 9.97 23.40 7.33
N ARG A 5 10.18 24.26 8.34
CA ARG A 5 9.13 24.91 9.13
C ARG A 5 8.28 25.88 8.31
N GLU A 6 8.91 26.68 7.45
CA GLU A 6 8.22 27.58 6.50
C GLU A 6 7.55 26.81 5.36
N TYR A 7 8.16 25.71 4.90
CA TYR A 7 7.63 24.86 3.84
C TYR A 7 6.31 24.19 4.26
N GLY A 8 6.28 23.54 5.43
CA GLY A 8 5.07 22.88 5.92
C GLY A 8 3.91 23.82 6.30
N GLU A 9 4.19 25.09 6.65
CA GLU A 9 3.15 26.09 6.86
C GLU A 9 2.61 26.67 5.54
N ARG A 10 3.48 26.82 4.53
CA ARG A 10 3.10 27.27 3.18
C ARG A 10 2.25 26.23 2.43
N ASP A 11 2.54 24.93 2.60
CA ASP A 11 1.79 23.87 1.91
C ASP A 11 0.39 23.59 2.49
N ARG A 12 0.01 24.27 3.58
CA ARG A 12 -1.31 24.11 4.24
C ARG A 12 -2.31 25.22 3.87
N HIS A 13 -1.99 26.03 2.87
CA HIS A 13 -2.91 27.03 2.39
C HIS A 13 -4.05 26.41 1.57
N LEU A 14 -5.18 27.12 1.57
CA LEU A 14 -6.34 26.84 0.74
C LEU A 14 -5.97 26.62 -0.74
N GLU A 15 -4.89 27.27 -1.18
CA GLU A 15 -4.31 27.12 -2.52
C GLU A 15 -3.82 25.70 -2.80
N THR A 16 -3.06 25.08 -1.88
CA THR A 16 -2.56 23.71 -2.05
C THR A 16 -3.72 22.70 -2.04
N ALA A 17 -4.68 22.88 -1.13
CA ALA A 17 -5.88 22.05 -1.11
C ALA A 17 -6.71 22.21 -2.40
N ALA A 18 -6.92 23.44 -2.86
CA ALA A 18 -7.63 23.73 -4.10
C ALA A 18 -6.90 23.15 -5.31
N LEU A 19 -5.57 23.25 -5.37
CA LEU A 19 -4.75 22.67 -6.43
C LEU A 19 -4.87 21.15 -6.45
N ILE A 20 -4.77 20.48 -5.29
CA ILE A 20 -4.92 19.03 -5.20
C ILE A 20 -6.32 18.61 -5.68
N ILE A 21 -7.36 19.30 -5.22
CA ILE A 21 -8.75 19.04 -5.62
C ILE A 21 -8.91 19.24 -7.13
N PHE A 22 -8.39 20.34 -7.67
CA PHE A 22 -8.43 20.65 -9.10
C PHE A 22 -7.68 19.60 -9.93
N MET A 23 -6.47 19.21 -9.53
CA MET A 23 -5.71 18.16 -10.20
C MET A 23 -6.45 16.83 -10.15
N MET A 24 -7.03 16.46 -9.00
CA MET A 24 -7.82 15.24 -8.85
C MET A 24 -9.03 15.22 -9.79
N PHE A 25 -9.82 16.30 -9.82
CA PHE A 25 -10.96 16.40 -10.74
C PHE A 25 -10.55 16.47 -12.20
N SER A 26 -9.43 17.13 -12.52
CA SER A 26 -8.88 17.15 -13.87
C SER A 26 -8.43 15.76 -14.31
N LEU A 27 -7.86 14.96 -13.39
CA LEU A 27 -7.50 13.57 -13.63
C LEU A 27 -8.75 12.72 -13.87
N PHE A 28 -9.80 12.88 -13.06
CA PHE A 28 -11.07 12.18 -13.25
C PHE A 28 -11.75 12.56 -14.56
N TYR A 29 -11.74 13.86 -14.91
CA TYR A 29 -12.25 14.34 -16.19
C TYR A 29 -11.45 13.73 -17.34
N TYR A 30 -10.12 13.79 -17.28
CA TYR A 30 -9.26 13.17 -18.28
C TYR A 30 -9.54 11.68 -18.43
N ILE A 31 -9.61 10.92 -17.34
CA ILE A 31 -9.94 9.49 -17.34
C ILE A 31 -11.34 9.24 -17.93
N GLY A 32 -12.33 10.10 -17.62
CA GLY A 32 -13.69 9.97 -18.13
C GLY A 32 -13.87 10.36 -19.60
N THR A 33 -13.00 11.23 -20.13
CA THR A 33 -13.05 11.68 -21.54
C THR A 33 -12.03 11.01 -22.45
N SER A 34 -11.03 10.36 -21.87
CA SER A 34 -10.07 9.57 -22.63
C SER A 34 -10.60 8.15 -22.74
N ASP A 35 -10.55 7.57 -23.93
CA ASP A 35 -10.85 6.15 -24.17
C ASP A 35 -9.79 5.22 -23.52
N ILE A 36 -9.02 5.72 -22.56
CA ILE A 36 -7.95 5.03 -21.85
C ILE A 36 -8.49 3.84 -21.04
N LEU A 37 -9.77 3.89 -20.65
CA LEU A 37 -10.49 2.78 -20.03
C LEU A 37 -11.02 1.78 -21.06
N GLU A 38 -11.25 2.18 -22.32
CA GLU A 38 -11.71 1.26 -23.38
C GLU A 38 -10.60 0.34 -23.85
N THR A 39 -9.33 0.78 -23.78
CA THR A 39 -8.15 -0.09 -23.91
C THR A 39 -7.95 -0.93 -22.64
N THR A 40 -8.93 -1.78 -22.32
CA THR A 40 -8.84 -2.67 -21.17
C THR A 40 -7.87 -3.82 -21.46
N HIS A 41 -7.07 -4.18 -20.44
CA HIS A 41 -6.17 -5.33 -20.53
C HIS A 41 -6.95 -6.62 -20.78
N THR A 42 -6.39 -7.52 -21.58
CA THR A 42 -7.07 -8.78 -21.88
C THR A 42 -7.11 -9.69 -20.65
N GLN A 43 -8.11 -10.57 -20.58
CA GLN A 43 -8.21 -11.57 -19.51
C GLN A 43 -6.94 -12.43 -19.37
N SER A 44 -6.26 -12.76 -20.47
CA SER A 44 -5.01 -13.52 -20.41
C SER A 44 -3.85 -12.73 -19.79
N GLN A 45 -3.85 -11.39 -19.92
CA GLN A 45 -2.85 -10.52 -19.29
C GLN A 45 -3.08 -10.34 -17.79
N VAL A 46 -4.35 -10.28 -17.35
CA VAL A 46 -4.70 -10.00 -15.96
C VAL A 46 -4.81 -11.28 -15.12
N ALA A 47 -5.55 -12.27 -15.60
CA ALA A 47 -5.94 -13.45 -14.83
C ALA A 47 -5.05 -14.68 -15.07
N GLY A 48 -4.36 -14.74 -16.21
CA GLY A 48 -3.56 -15.88 -16.63
C GLY A 48 -2.05 -15.66 -16.53
N SER A 49 -1.29 -16.69 -16.89
CA SER A 49 0.15 -16.62 -17.09
C SER A 49 0.56 -17.51 -18.26
N LYS A 50 1.57 -17.08 -19.01
CA LYS A 50 2.21 -17.90 -20.05
C LYS A 50 3.17 -18.94 -19.47
N TYR A 51 3.67 -18.70 -18.25
CA TYR A 51 4.76 -19.48 -17.65
C TYR A 51 4.29 -20.40 -16.52
N ILE A 52 3.24 -20.00 -15.81
CA ILE A 52 2.75 -20.69 -14.62
C ILE A 52 1.35 -21.24 -14.91
N PRO A 53 1.04 -22.51 -14.57
CA PRO A 53 -0.31 -23.03 -14.69
C PRO A 53 -1.34 -22.17 -13.96
N ASN A 54 -2.51 -21.94 -14.58
CA ASN A 54 -3.55 -21.06 -14.03
C ASN A 54 -3.96 -21.43 -12.59
N ILE A 55 -4.00 -22.73 -12.27
CA ILE A 55 -4.32 -23.19 -10.91
C ILE A 55 -3.25 -22.79 -9.88
N LEU A 56 -1.97 -22.92 -10.22
CA LEU A 56 -0.87 -22.56 -9.31
C LEU A 56 -0.80 -21.05 -9.13
N LEU A 57 -1.05 -20.29 -10.19
CA LEU A 57 -1.17 -18.84 -10.14
C LEU A 57 -2.33 -18.39 -9.23
N ALA A 58 -3.51 -19.01 -9.38
CA ALA A 58 -4.67 -18.73 -8.55
C ALA A 58 -4.39 -19.01 -7.07
N LEU A 59 -3.75 -20.14 -6.77
CA LEU A 59 -3.36 -20.50 -5.39
C LEU A 59 -2.37 -19.50 -4.81
N PHE A 60 -1.30 -19.14 -5.55
CA PHE A 60 -0.33 -18.15 -5.11
C PHE A 60 -0.99 -16.81 -4.76
N ARG A 61 -1.81 -16.28 -5.69
CA ARG A 61 -2.53 -15.01 -5.48
C ARG A 61 -3.48 -15.08 -4.29
N THR A 62 -4.14 -16.22 -4.10
CA THR A 62 -5.01 -16.45 -2.93
C THR A 62 -4.20 -16.43 -1.64
N THR A 63 -3.07 -17.12 -1.58
CA THR A 63 -2.17 -17.11 -0.41
C THR A 63 -1.67 -15.70 -0.10
N ALA A 64 -1.28 -14.93 -1.12
CA ALA A 64 -0.85 -13.54 -0.94
C ALA A 64 -1.98 -12.63 -0.43
N ALA A 65 -3.22 -12.78 -0.95
CA ALA A 65 -4.38 -12.06 -0.46
C ALA A 65 -4.71 -12.41 1.01
N VAL A 66 -4.66 -13.69 1.35
CA VAL A 66 -4.87 -14.18 2.73
C VAL A 66 -3.78 -13.64 3.66
N LEU A 67 -2.51 -13.67 3.25
CA LEU A 67 -1.40 -13.09 4.01
C LEU A 67 -1.62 -11.60 4.26
N ALA A 68 -2.09 -10.86 3.26
CA ALA A 68 -2.38 -9.43 3.39
C ALA A 68 -3.46 -9.16 4.45
N ILE A 69 -4.59 -9.86 4.34
CA ILE A 69 -5.71 -9.74 5.29
C ILE A 69 -5.27 -10.16 6.69
N PHE A 70 -4.59 -11.30 6.81
CA PHE A 70 -4.11 -11.83 8.09
C PHE A 70 -3.15 -10.85 8.78
N THR A 71 -2.21 -10.26 8.03
CA THR A 71 -1.27 -9.26 8.56
C THR A 71 -2.01 -8.02 9.07
N VAL A 72 -2.93 -7.47 8.27
CA VAL A 72 -3.70 -6.26 8.67
C VAL A 72 -4.58 -6.54 9.89
N VAL A 73 -5.24 -7.70 9.93
CA VAL A 73 -6.05 -8.12 11.10
C VAL A 73 -5.16 -8.30 12.32
N SER A 74 -4.01 -8.95 12.19
CA SER A 74 -3.05 -9.17 13.28
C SER A 74 -2.58 -7.86 13.90
N ILE A 75 -2.32 -6.84 13.07
CA ILE A 75 -1.95 -5.50 13.53
C ILE A 75 -3.09 -4.86 14.35
N CYS A 76 -4.33 -5.03 13.92
CA CYS A 76 -5.49 -4.45 14.61
C CYS A 76 -5.83 -5.12 15.94
N ILE A 77 -5.59 -6.43 16.08
CA ILE A 77 -5.93 -7.20 17.29
C ILE A 77 -4.79 -7.26 18.31
N ASP A 78 -3.58 -6.87 17.93
CA ASP A 78 -2.43 -6.91 18.82
C ASP A 78 -2.55 -5.89 19.96
N GLU A 79 -2.71 -6.43 21.17
CA GLU A 79 -2.95 -5.73 22.43
C GLU A 79 -1.70 -5.05 22.99
N GLU A 80 -0.49 -5.49 22.61
CA GLU A 80 0.76 -4.81 23.02
C GLU A 80 0.88 -3.44 22.34
N GLY A 81 0.23 -3.29 21.19
CA GLY A 81 0.32 -2.11 20.36
C GLY A 81 1.69 -1.94 19.72
N SER A 82 1.87 -0.81 19.04
CA SER A 82 3.17 -0.46 18.45
C SER A 82 3.59 0.92 18.92
N VAL A 83 4.83 1.00 19.41
CA VAL A 83 5.46 2.27 19.74
C VAL A 83 5.73 3.01 18.45
N SER A 84 5.14 4.19 18.35
CA SER A 84 5.40 5.09 17.25
C SER A 84 6.00 6.38 17.78
N LEU A 85 6.80 7.04 16.94
CA LEU A 85 7.43 8.33 17.25
C LEU A 85 6.77 9.44 16.42
N PRO A 86 5.46 9.72 16.60
CA PRO A 86 4.83 10.82 15.88
C PRO A 86 5.49 12.14 16.26
N VAL A 87 5.50 13.05 15.29
CA VAL A 87 5.70 14.47 15.59
C VAL A 87 4.36 15.00 16.05
N PHE A 88 4.24 15.32 17.33
CA PHE A 88 3.03 15.92 17.87
C PHE A 88 2.81 17.29 17.25
N TYR A 89 1.60 17.56 16.80
CA TYR A 89 1.30 18.78 16.06
C TYR A 89 1.50 20.05 16.91
N ASP A 90 0.93 20.07 18.11
CA ASP A 90 0.92 21.25 18.98
C ASP A 90 2.28 21.52 19.61
N SER A 91 2.95 20.48 20.12
CA SER A 91 4.26 20.61 20.75
C SER A 91 5.42 20.60 19.74
N ARG A 92 5.20 20.09 18.53
CA ARG A 92 6.23 19.83 17.49
C ARG A 92 7.42 19.03 18.02
N GLN A 93 7.19 18.26 19.08
CA GLN A 93 8.19 17.36 19.66
C GLN A 93 7.93 15.94 19.15
N HIS A 94 9.02 15.19 18.98
CA HIS A 94 8.94 13.75 18.88
C HIS A 94 8.66 13.20 20.27
N GLY A 95 7.66 12.34 20.39
CA GLY A 95 7.47 11.57 21.60
C GLY A 95 6.92 10.20 21.27
N GLU A 96 7.19 9.25 22.14
CA GLU A 96 6.72 7.88 22.00
C GLU A 96 5.25 7.79 22.35
N VAL A 97 4.47 7.23 21.43
CA VAL A 97 3.05 6.93 21.64
C VAL A 97 2.81 5.49 21.25
N VAL A 98 2.29 4.73 22.21
CA VAL A 98 1.75 3.39 21.95
C VAL A 98 0.43 3.54 21.22
N ARG A 99 0.35 3.06 19.98
CA ARG A 99 -0.88 3.01 19.19
C ARG A 99 -1.52 1.63 19.30
N LEU A 100 -2.82 1.62 19.52
CA LEU A 100 -3.64 0.41 19.70
C LEU A 100 -4.80 0.38 18.69
N GLY A 101 -5.24 -0.83 18.35
CA GLY A 101 -6.42 -1.06 17.52
C GLY A 101 -6.35 -0.37 16.15
N ALA A 102 -7.45 0.25 15.73
CA ALA A 102 -7.56 0.93 14.43
C ALA A 102 -6.58 2.11 14.25
N HIS A 103 -6.05 2.69 15.33
CA HIS A 103 -5.02 3.73 15.23
C HIS A 103 -3.70 3.19 14.66
N ARG A 104 -3.50 1.86 14.66
CA ARG A 104 -2.38 1.21 14.00
C ARG A 104 -2.51 1.15 12.48
N LEU A 105 -3.67 1.49 11.91
CA LEU A 105 -3.85 1.61 10.46
C LEU A 105 -3.41 2.97 9.91
N VAL A 106 -3.05 3.92 10.77
CA VAL A 106 -2.63 5.28 10.37
C VAL A 106 -1.32 5.31 9.56
N PRO A 107 -0.28 4.52 9.86
CA PRO A 107 0.98 4.56 9.12
C PRO A 107 0.79 4.27 7.62
N PHE A 108 1.52 5.01 6.79
CA PHE A 108 1.51 4.83 5.33
C PHE A 108 1.94 3.40 4.92
N THR A 109 2.80 2.74 5.69
CA THR A 109 3.22 1.35 5.46
C THR A 109 2.04 0.38 5.45
N VAL A 110 1.07 0.59 6.35
CA VAL A 110 -0.15 -0.23 6.41
C VAL A 110 -1.07 0.04 5.24
N TRP A 111 -1.27 1.30 4.84
CA TRP A 111 -2.07 1.64 3.65
C TRP A 111 -1.45 1.10 2.35
N SER A 112 -0.13 1.18 2.22
CA SER A 112 0.62 0.54 1.13
C SER A 112 0.35 -0.98 1.09
N PHE A 113 0.37 -1.63 2.26
CA PHE A 113 0.11 -3.06 2.35
C PHE A 113 -1.37 -3.44 2.14
N ILE A 114 -2.32 -2.55 2.46
CA ILE A 114 -3.73 -2.70 2.09
C ILE A 114 -3.90 -2.64 0.57
N ALA A 115 -3.19 -1.73 -0.12
CA ALA A 115 -3.21 -1.67 -1.59
C ALA A 115 -2.66 -2.95 -2.23
N PHE A 116 -1.58 -3.51 -1.66
CA PHE A 116 -1.07 -4.85 -1.99
C PHE A 116 -2.15 -5.93 -1.83
N GLY A 117 -2.84 -5.96 -0.69
CA GLY A 117 -3.91 -6.93 -0.44
C GLY A 117 -5.10 -6.79 -1.39
N LEU A 118 -5.49 -5.55 -1.72
CA LEU A 118 -6.55 -5.25 -2.67
C LEU A 118 -6.21 -5.79 -4.07
N TYR A 119 -4.97 -5.54 -4.53
CA TYR A 119 -4.49 -6.10 -5.80
C TYR A 119 -4.59 -7.63 -5.81
N PHE A 120 -4.01 -8.31 -4.81
CA PHE A 120 -4.01 -9.77 -4.77
C PHE A 120 -5.41 -10.37 -4.63
N THR A 121 -6.33 -9.67 -3.97
CA THR A 121 -7.74 -10.10 -3.87
C THR A 121 -8.41 -10.07 -5.24
N ILE A 122 -8.29 -8.96 -5.99
CA ILE A 122 -8.84 -8.83 -7.34
C ILE A 122 -8.18 -9.84 -8.29
N ALA A 123 -6.86 -9.99 -8.21
CA ALA A 123 -6.09 -10.90 -9.05
C ALA A 123 -6.42 -12.37 -8.76
N ALA A 124 -6.60 -12.76 -7.50
CA ALA A 124 -6.99 -14.11 -7.10
C ALA A 124 -8.39 -14.44 -7.60
N ALA A 125 -9.37 -13.56 -7.37
CA ALA A 125 -10.73 -13.73 -7.87
C ALA A 125 -10.75 -13.87 -9.40
N SER A 126 -10.00 -13.02 -10.11
CA SER A 126 -9.90 -13.08 -11.57
C SER A 126 -9.26 -14.39 -12.06
N SER A 127 -8.20 -14.87 -11.40
CA SER A 127 -7.59 -16.16 -11.73
C SER A 127 -8.51 -17.34 -11.48
N TRP A 128 -9.31 -17.32 -10.41
CA TRP A 128 -10.30 -18.37 -10.14
C TRP A 128 -11.42 -18.38 -11.18
N VAL A 129 -11.90 -17.21 -11.61
CA VAL A 129 -12.86 -17.13 -12.72
C VAL A 129 -12.30 -17.79 -13.98
N LEU A 130 -11.04 -17.52 -14.33
CA LEU A 130 -10.37 -18.15 -15.46
C LEU A 130 -10.23 -19.68 -15.29
N VAL A 131 -9.83 -20.15 -14.10
CA VAL A 131 -9.70 -21.59 -13.80
C VAL A 131 -11.04 -22.33 -13.92
N LEU A 132 -12.13 -21.68 -13.52
CA LEU A 132 -13.49 -22.22 -13.62
C LEU A 132 -14.10 -22.10 -15.03
N GLY A 133 -13.34 -21.57 -16.00
CA GLY A 133 -13.79 -21.40 -17.39
C GLY A 133 -14.72 -20.21 -17.63
N GLY A 134 -14.77 -19.26 -16.70
CA GLY A 134 -15.57 -18.04 -16.81
C GLY A 134 -14.84 -16.87 -17.47
N GLU A 135 -15.59 -15.79 -17.68
CA GLU A 135 -15.09 -14.51 -18.18
C GLU A 135 -14.89 -13.52 -17.04
N VAL A 136 -13.70 -12.91 -16.98
CA VAL A 136 -13.35 -11.94 -15.96
C VAL A 136 -14.07 -10.63 -16.26
N PRO A 137 -14.78 -10.04 -15.28
CA PRO A 137 -15.56 -8.84 -15.53
C PRO A 137 -14.66 -7.64 -15.87
N ASN A 138 -15.13 -6.77 -16.77
CA ASN A 138 -14.37 -5.62 -17.27
C ASN A 138 -13.85 -4.70 -16.17
N TRP A 139 -14.61 -4.50 -15.09
CA TRP A 139 -14.13 -3.69 -13.96
C TRP A 139 -12.87 -4.30 -13.33
N ALA A 140 -12.79 -5.63 -13.20
CA ALA A 140 -11.61 -6.29 -12.62
C ALA A 140 -10.42 -6.19 -13.57
N LEU A 141 -10.65 -6.29 -14.88
CA LEU A 141 -9.62 -6.10 -15.90
C LEU A 141 -9.06 -4.67 -15.91
N ALA A 142 -9.88 -3.66 -15.59
CA ALA A 142 -9.46 -2.27 -15.45
C ALA A 142 -8.76 -1.99 -14.10
N PHE A 143 -9.30 -2.49 -12.99
CA PHE A 143 -8.79 -2.18 -11.65
C PHE A 143 -7.54 -2.99 -11.26
N ALA A 144 -7.39 -4.22 -11.74
CA ALA A 144 -6.20 -5.04 -11.44
C ALA A 144 -4.86 -4.35 -11.81
N PRO A 145 -4.66 -3.80 -13.03
CA PRO A 145 -3.42 -3.11 -13.37
C PRO A 145 -3.21 -1.81 -12.59
N ILE A 146 -4.28 -1.06 -12.29
CA ILE A 146 -4.22 0.18 -11.49
C ILE A 146 -3.75 -0.15 -10.06
N THR A 147 -4.38 -1.15 -9.44
CA THR A 147 -4.05 -1.58 -8.08
C THR A 147 -2.66 -2.23 -8.03
N PHE A 148 -2.27 -2.98 -9.06
CA PHE A 148 -0.91 -3.52 -9.20
C PHE A 148 0.15 -2.42 -9.26
N ALA A 149 0.00 -1.45 -10.17
CA ALA A 149 0.95 -0.34 -10.31
C ALA A 149 1.06 0.46 -9.00
N THR A 150 -0.07 0.71 -8.34
CA THR A 150 -0.12 1.37 -7.04
C THR A 150 0.61 0.56 -5.97
N ALA A 151 0.34 -0.74 -5.86
CA ALA A 151 0.99 -1.63 -4.90
C ALA A 151 2.50 -1.71 -5.14
N CYS A 152 2.96 -1.88 -6.39
CA CYS A 152 4.38 -1.91 -6.74
C CYS A 152 5.09 -0.60 -6.39
N GLY A 153 4.54 0.55 -6.79
CA GLY A 153 5.14 1.85 -6.51
C GLY A 153 5.25 2.13 -5.01
N THR A 154 4.18 1.84 -4.26
CA THR A 154 4.14 2.07 -2.82
C THR A 154 4.95 1.05 -2.02
N ALA A 155 5.03 -0.21 -2.46
CA ALA A 155 5.84 -1.25 -1.84
C ALA A 155 7.33 -0.94 -1.95
N LEU A 156 7.80 -0.52 -3.13
CA LEU A 156 9.19 -0.09 -3.34
C LEU A 156 9.53 1.14 -2.49
N LEU A 157 8.64 2.14 -2.46
CA LEU A 157 8.84 3.34 -1.64
C LEU A 157 8.96 2.97 -0.15
N VAL A 158 8.03 2.13 0.35
CA VAL A 158 8.07 1.66 1.74
C VAL A 158 9.36 0.89 2.02
N THR A 159 9.73 -0.06 1.17
CA THR A 159 10.95 -0.85 1.34
C THR A 159 12.18 0.03 1.41
N VAL A 160 12.32 0.96 0.45
CA VAL A 160 13.48 1.83 0.38
C VAL A 160 13.55 2.77 1.58
N VAL A 161 12.45 3.44 1.90
CA VAL A 161 12.40 4.42 2.99
C VAL A 161 12.57 3.74 4.34
N VAL A 162 11.92 2.60 4.59
CA VAL A 162 12.02 1.92 5.88
C VAL A 162 13.42 1.33 6.07
N THR A 163 13.89 0.55 5.10
CA THR A 163 15.13 -0.22 5.21
C THR A 163 16.37 0.66 5.15
N PHE A 164 16.43 1.63 4.23
CA PHE A 164 17.64 2.43 4.02
C PHE A 164 17.62 3.79 4.71
N TYR A 165 16.46 4.27 5.17
CA TYR A 165 16.38 5.57 5.85
C TYR A 165 15.88 5.47 7.30
N LEU A 166 14.69 4.92 7.56
CA LEU A 166 14.10 4.96 8.90
C LEU A 166 14.85 4.10 9.91
N ILE A 167 15.14 2.83 9.57
CA ILE A 167 15.86 1.93 10.48
C ILE A 167 17.26 2.49 10.83
N PRO A 168 18.13 2.85 9.86
CA PRO A 168 19.45 3.40 10.18
C PRO A 168 19.37 4.74 10.94
N ASN A 169 18.45 5.63 10.57
CA ASN A 169 18.29 6.93 11.22
C ASN A 169 17.80 6.81 12.66
N ASN A 170 16.90 5.88 12.95
CA ASN A 170 16.39 5.66 14.31
C ASN A 170 17.43 4.96 15.18
N ALA A 171 18.16 3.98 14.63
CA ALA A 171 19.30 3.37 15.30
C ALA A 171 20.39 4.40 15.64
N ALA A 172 20.72 5.30 14.71
CA ALA A 172 21.70 6.37 14.93
C ALA A 172 21.28 7.39 16.00
N LYS A 173 19.97 7.51 16.27
CA LYS A 173 19.40 8.36 17.32
C LYS A 173 19.25 7.64 18.68
N GLY A 174 19.63 6.36 18.75
CA GLY A 174 19.54 5.55 19.97
C GLY A 174 18.13 5.04 20.29
N TYR A 175 17.19 5.09 19.35
CA TYR A 175 15.87 4.48 19.53
C TYR A 175 15.95 2.96 19.33
N ASP A 176 15.07 2.23 20.03
CA ASP A 176 14.91 0.80 19.78
C ASP A 176 14.31 0.57 18.38
N VAL A 177 15.00 -0.25 17.59
CA VAL A 177 14.58 -0.63 16.23
C VAL A 177 14.06 -2.07 16.16
N SER A 178 14.02 -2.80 17.27
CA SER A 178 13.55 -4.19 17.34
C SER A 178 12.15 -4.35 16.73
N LYS A 179 11.25 -3.38 16.97
CA LYS A 179 9.89 -3.34 16.43
C LYS A 179 9.83 -3.34 14.89
N TYR A 180 10.83 -2.78 14.18
CA TYR A 180 10.87 -2.84 12.71
C TYR A 180 11.07 -4.27 12.17
N PHE A 181 11.51 -5.21 13.01
CA PHE A 181 11.80 -6.59 12.67
C PHE A 181 10.74 -7.58 13.17
N GLU A 182 9.63 -7.08 13.72
CA GLU A 182 8.47 -7.94 13.98
C GLU A 182 7.95 -8.56 12.67
N TRP A 183 7.41 -9.77 12.75
CA TRP A 183 7.08 -10.55 11.55
C TRP A 183 6.16 -9.79 10.58
N HIS A 184 5.16 -9.08 11.10
CA HIS A 184 4.20 -8.33 10.28
C HIS A 184 4.85 -7.10 9.66
N GLU A 185 5.73 -6.41 10.41
CA GLU A 185 6.53 -5.29 9.92
C GLU A 185 7.50 -5.76 8.82
N VAL A 186 8.21 -6.87 8.99
CA VAL A 186 9.10 -7.43 7.95
C VAL A 186 8.33 -7.78 6.67
N VAL A 187 7.14 -8.38 6.81
CA VAL A 187 6.26 -8.71 5.70
C VAL A 187 5.81 -7.41 4.98
N MET A 188 5.42 -6.38 5.71
CA MET A 188 5.01 -5.09 5.13
C MET A 188 6.16 -4.27 4.56
N HIS A 189 7.37 -4.40 5.12
CA HIS A 189 8.52 -3.57 4.77
C HIS A 189 9.35 -4.16 3.63
N ASN A 190 9.48 -5.48 3.55
CA ASN A 190 10.35 -6.12 2.55
C ASN A 190 9.66 -7.29 1.85
N GLY A 191 8.81 -8.03 2.56
CA GLY A 191 8.06 -9.16 1.98
C GLY A 191 7.14 -8.74 0.84
N ASN A 192 6.55 -7.54 0.92
CA ASN A 192 5.69 -6.97 -0.10
C ASN A 192 6.33 -6.94 -1.51
N VAL A 193 7.59 -6.53 -1.64
CA VAL A 193 8.31 -6.44 -2.91
C VAL A 193 8.72 -7.83 -3.42
N ILE A 194 8.97 -8.79 -2.54
CA ILE A 194 9.30 -10.17 -2.93
C ILE A 194 8.07 -10.88 -3.52
N ILE A 195 6.88 -10.56 -3.01
CA ILE A 195 5.64 -11.24 -3.39
C ILE A 195 4.99 -10.60 -4.63
N LEU A 196 5.16 -9.29 -4.86
CA LEU A 196 4.66 -8.58 -6.05
C LEU A 196 5.43 -8.97 -7.32
#